data_AF-A0A0J6URD0-F1
#
_entry.id   AF-A0A0J6URD0-F1
#
_cell.length_a   1.000
_cell.length_b   1.000
_cell.length_c   1.000
_cell.angle_alpha   90.00
_cell.angle_beta   90.00
_cell.angle_gamma   90.00
#
_symmetry.space_group_name_H-M   'P 1'
#
loop_
_entity.id
_entity.type
_entity.pdbx_description
1 polymer ?
#
loop_
_entity_poly.entity_id
_entity_poly.type
_entity_poly.pdbx_seq_one_letter_code
_entity_poly.pdbx_strand_id
1 'polypeptide(L)'
;MTNPPTHKPRAFRLPPAGTEAPAAPPPPGTETALADGVRVVEEPFEIVEAADGVAVPVAPRSRAPWATLLLSALGGLASLGIGLAIERLIADLFSAAPWLGILALVLLAVAVVALAAIVWREVAGVLRERRIEALREEALDALRSRDHSAAKAVVRQLSGLYAERPAMSAARARLTALDDQILDVEDRIGIAEAELLASLDRSAKAAVAEAAK
;
A
#
# COMPACT_ATOMS: atom_id res chain seq x y z
N MET A 1 58.53 -27.58 -34.47
CA MET A 1 57.10 -27.51 -34.12
C MET A 1 56.98 -28.05 -32.70
N THR A 2 56.88 -27.16 -31.71
CA THR A 2 57.04 -27.49 -30.29
C THR A 2 55.66 -27.72 -29.67
N ASN A 3 55.45 -28.90 -29.07
CA ASN A 3 54.20 -29.32 -28.43
C ASN A 3 54.08 -28.67 -27.03
N PRO A 4 52.94 -28.09 -26.61
CA PRO A 4 52.82 -27.49 -25.27
C PRO A 4 52.72 -28.55 -24.16
N PRO A 5 53.22 -28.27 -22.94
CA PRO A 5 53.21 -29.24 -21.85
C PRO A 5 51.80 -29.46 -21.29
N THR A 6 51.38 -30.71 -21.24
CA THR A 6 50.11 -31.16 -20.63
C THR A 6 50.27 -31.25 -19.11
N HIS A 7 49.58 -30.39 -18.36
CA HIS A 7 49.57 -30.46 -16.90
C HIS A 7 48.69 -31.62 -16.41
N LYS A 8 49.27 -32.53 -15.61
CA LYS A 8 48.53 -33.56 -14.88
C LYS A 8 47.89 -32.94 -13.63
N PRO A 9 46.65 -33.33 -13.25
CA PRO A 9 46.00 -32.80 -12.06
C PRO A 9 46.76 -33.23 -10.79
N ARG A 10 47.07 -32.26 -9.92
CA ARG A 10 47.60 -32.49 -8.56
C ARG A 10 46.45 -32.30 -7.56
N ALA A 11 46.25 -33.26 -6.67
CA ALA A 11 45.32 -33.13 -5.56
C ALA A 11 45.83 -32.07 -4.57
N PHE A 12 44.98 -31.07 -4.29
CA PHE A 12 45.23 -30.05 -3.27
C PHE A 12 44.80 -30.60 -1.90
N ARG A 13 45.71 -30.62 -0.91
CA ARG A 13 45.32 -30.91 0.47
C ARG A 13 44.82 -29.62 1.11
N LEU A 14 43.54 -29.59 1.46
CA LEU A 14 42.99 -28.56 2.33
C LEU A 14 43.70 -28.66 3.69
N PRO A 15 44.15 -27.54 4.28
CA PRO A 15 44.62 -27.52 5.66
C PRO A 15 43.52 -28.11 6.55
N PRO A 16 43.85 -28.96 7.54
CA PRO A 16 42.86 -29.31 8.55
C PRO A 16 42.36 -28.01 9.15
N ALA A 17 41.03 -27.85 9.23
CA ALA A 17 40.42 -26.73 9.92
C ALA A 17 41.13 -26.63 11.28
N GLY A 18 41.89 -25.55 11.48
CA GLY A 18 42.39 -25.24 12.79
C GLY A 18 41.19 -25.25 13.71
N THR A 19 41.29 -25.95 14.83
CA THR A 19 40.38 -25.76 15.95
C THR A 19 40.54 -24.32 16.39
N GLU A 20 39.83 -23.42 15.72
CA GLU A 20 39.59 -22.08 16.21
C GLU A 20 38.65 -22.29 17.39
N ALA A 21 39.24 -22.26 18.58
CA ALA A 21 38.50 -22.18 19.82
C ALA A 21 37.43 -21.08 19.65
N PRO A 22 36.19 -21.30 20.15
CA PRO A 22 35.14 -20.30 20.01
C PRO A 22 35.66 -18.97 20.55
N ALA A 23 35.87 -18.00 19.65
CA ALA A 23 36.17 -16.65 20.04
C ALA A 23 35.00 -16.18 20.92
N ALA A 24 35.32 -15.81 22.15
CA ALA A 24 34.34 -15.25 23.07
C ALA A 24 33.64 -14.06 22.39
N PRO A 25 32.31 -13.93 22.56
CA PRO A 25 31.59 -12.79 22.00
C PRO A 25 32.23 -11.48 22.48
N PRO A 26 32.44 -10.49 21.61
CA PRO A 26 32.92 -9.19 22.04
C PRO A 26 31.93 -8.60 23.06
N PRO A 27 32.41 -7.92 24.11
CA PRO A 27 31.52 -7.30 25.08
C PRO A 27 30.58 -6.28 24.38
N PRO A 28 29.32 -6.18 24.83
CA PRO A 28 28.39 -5.19 24.29
C PRO A 28 28.97 -3.78 24.47
N GLY A 29 28.96 -2.99 23.40
CA GLY A 29 29.42 -1.59 23.42
C GLY A 29 30.76 -1.30 22.73
N THR A 30 31.21 -2.12 21.77
CA THR A 30 32.40 -1.78 21.00
C THR A 30 32.07 -0.70 19.95
N GLU A 31 32.29 0.56 20.33
CA GLU A 31 32.16 1.73 19.46
C GLU A 31 33.18 1.66 18.31
N THR A 32 32.70 1.54 17.07
CA THR A 32 33.53 1.87 15.90
C THR A 32 33.19 3.30 15.47
N ALA A 33 33.99 4.25 15.90
CA ALA A 33 33.82 5.66 15.54
C ALA A 33 34.14 5.85 14.05
N LEU A 34 33.12 6.14 13.24
CA LEU A 34 33.28 6.71 11.90
C LEU A 34 33.20 8.24 12.04
N ALA A 35 34.20 8.94 11.52
CA ALA A 35 34.26 10.39 11.58
C ALA A 35 33.23 11.00 10.61
N ASP A 36 32.04 11.36 11.12
CA ASP A 36 31.35 12.62 10.83
C ASP A 36 30.04 12.75 11.64
N GLY A 37 30.12 12.90 12.97
CA GLY A 37 29.07 13.49 13.84
C GLY A 37 27.64 12.91 13.85
N VAL A 38 27.32 11.89 13.06
CA VAL A 38 26.00 11.25 13.01
C VAL A 38 26.00 10.09 13.99
N ARG A 39 25.35 10.31 15.13
CA ARG A 39 25.15 9.30 16.17
C ARG A 39 23.96 8.42 15.77
N VAL A 40 24.23 7.31 15.09
CA VAL A 40 23.25 6.23 14.90
C VAL A 40 23.21 5.42 16.20
N VAL A 41 22.16 5.63 16.99
CA VAL A 41 21.78 4.68 18.04
C VAL A 41 20.98 3.60 17.33
N GLU A 42 21.62 2.45 17.10
CA GLU A 42 20.91 1.24 16.72
C GLU A 42 20.18 0.75 17.97
N GLU A 43 18.96 1.28 18.19
CA GLU A 43 18.04 0.62 19.11
C GLU A 43 17.81 -0.78 18.55
N PRO A 44 17.99 -1.85 19.34
CA PRO A 44 17.69 -3.19 18.89
C PRO A 44 16.20 -3.25 18.57
N PHE A 45 15.90 -3.14 17.29
CA PHE A 45 14.69 -3.65 16.73
C PHE A 45 14.73 -5.17 16.97
N GLU A 46 14.19 -5.61 18.11
CA GLU A 46 13.43 -6.85 18.15
C GLU A 46 12.18 -6.66 17.26
N ILE A 47 12.41 -6.42 15.97
CA ILE A 47 11.45 -6.71 14.92
C ILE A 47 11.50 -8.22 14.84
N VAL A 48 10.63 -8.85 15.63
CA VAL A 48 9.94 -10.11 15.36
C VAL A 48 10.51 -10.81 14.12
N GLU A 49 11.56 -11.60 14.33
CA GLU A 49 12.02 -12.64 13.42
C GLU A 49 11.00 -13.79 13.48
N ALA A 50 9.76 -13.48 13.12
CA ALA A 50 8.63 -14.39 12.96
C ALA A 50 7.66 -13.76 11.95
N ALA A 51 8.19 -13.39 10.79
CA ALA A 51 7.41 -13.24 9.56
C ALA A 51 7.51 -14.54 8.72
N ASP A 52 7.59 -15.70 9.37
CA ASP A 52 7.07 -16.93 8.77
C ASP A 52 5.56 -16.74 8.65
N GLY A 53 4.99 -17.00 7.48
CA GLY A 53 3.63 -16.63 7.06
C GLY A 53 2.47 -17.31 7.81
N VAL A 54 2.54 -17.35 9.14
CA VAL A 54 1.44 -17.68 10.03
C VAL A 54 0.55 -16.44 10.09
N ALA A 55 -0.61 -16.52 9.45
CA ALA A 55 -1.66 -15.53 9.61
C ALA A 55 -1.97 -15.40 11.11
N VAL A 56 -1.54 -14.30 11.73
CA VAL A 56 -1.99 -13.95 13.08
C VAL A 56 -3.50 -13.76 12.94
N PRO A 57 -4.34 -14.58 13.62
CA PRO A 57 -5.77 -14.39 13.57
C PRO A 57 -6.07 -13.03 14.22
N VAL A 58 -6.27 -12.01 13.40
CA VAL A 58 -6.84 -10.75 13.84
C VAL A 58 -8.22 -11.11 14.38
N ALA A 59 -8.35 -11.14 15.71
CA ALA A 59 -9.62 -11.43 16.36
C ALA A 59 -10.69 -10.54 15.70
N PRO A 60 -11.86 -11.11 15.30
CA PRO A 60 -12.88 -10.33 14.63
C PRO A 60 -13.24 -9.16 15.53
N ARG A 61 -12.97 -7.94 15.06
CA ARG A 61 -13.21 -6.72 15.83
C ARG A 61 -14.70 -6.65 16.12
N SER A 62 -15.11 -7.07 17.32
CA SER A 62 -16.51 -7.05 17.71
C SER A 62 -16.94 -5.58 17.73
N ARG A 63 -17.79 -5.21 16.77
CA ARG A 63 -18.35 -3.86 16.74
C ARG A 63 -19.29 -3.79 17.94
N ALA A 64 -18.94 -3.03 18.97
CA ALA A 64 -19.83 -2.80 20.10
C ALA A 64 -21.06 -2.03 19.59
N PRO A 65 -22.22 -2.69 19.38
CA PRO A 65 -23.33 -2.09 18.64
C PRO A 65 -23.91 -0.89 19.38
N TRP A 66 -23.84 -0.90 20.72
CA TRP A 66 -24.21 0.22 21.57
C TRP A 66 -23.33 1.45 21.41
N ALA A 67 -22.01 1.26 21.22
CA ALA A 67 -21.10 2.38 20.99
C ALA A 67 -21.37 3.02 19.63
N THR A 68 -21.59 2.21 18.58
CA THR A 68 -21.98 2.72 17.26
C THR A 68 -23.33 3.45 17.32
N LEU A 69 -24.31 2.89 18.05
CA LEU A 69 -25.62 3.52 18.23
C LEU A 69 -25.50 4.87 18.96
N LEU A 70 -24.78 4.91 20.09
CA LEU A 70 -24.56 6.13 20.86
C LEU A 70 -23.86 7.20 20.01
N LEU A 71 -22.77 6.84 19.32
CA LEU A 71 -22.05 7.77 18.44
C LEU A 71 -22.91 8.27 17.29
N SER A 72 -23.73 7.40 16.70
CA SER A 72 -24.66 7.80 15.63
C SER A 72 -25.74 8.76 16.15
N ALA A 73 -26.26 8.53 17.36
CA ALA A 73 -27.26 9.41 17.98
C ALA A 73 -26.65 10.76 18.37
N LEU A 74 -25.46 10.77 18.98
CA LEU A 74 -24.73 12.00 19.30
C LEU A 74 -24.35 12.78 18.04
N GLY A 75 -23.87 12.10 17.01
CA GLY A 75 -23.56 12.71 15.71
C GLY A 75 -24.81 13.29 15.04
N GLY A 76 -25.94 12.58 15.08
CA GLY A 76 -27.22 13.07 14.59
C GLY A 76 -27.71 14.31 15.35
N LEU A 77 -27.63 14.30 16.69
CA LEU A 77 -28.00 15.44 17.54
C LEU A 77 -27.11 16.66 17.26
N ALA A 78 -25.79 16.46 17.15
CA ALA A 78 -24.85 17.51 16.81
C ALA A 78 -25.14 18.10 15.42
N SER A 79 -25.42 17.24 14.43
CA SER A 79 -25.78 17.67 13.07
C SER A 79 -27.06 18.52 13.05
N LEU A 80 -28.09 18.10 13.81
CA LEU A 80 -29.32 18.86 13.94
C LEU A 80 -29.10 20.20 14.64
N GLY A 81 -28.30 20.22 15.70
CA GLY A 81 -27.94 21.45 16.43
C GLY A 81 -27.20 22.45 15.55
N ILE A 82 -26.20 21.99 14.78
CA ILE A 82 -25.46 22.82 13.82
C ILE A 82 -26.40 23.32 12.71
N GLY A 83 -27.25 22.44 12.17
CA GLY A 83 -28.22 22.82 11.13
C GLY A 83 -29.16 23.93 11.58
N LEU A 84 -29.76 23.79 12.77
CA LEU A 84 -30.62 24.81 13.37
C LEU A 84 -29.85 26.12 13.69
N ALA A 85 -28.60 26.03 14.14
CA ALA A 85 -27.78 27.20 14.39
C ALA A 85 -27.48 27.97 13.11
N ILE A 86 -27.16 27.27 12.02
CA ILE A 86 -26.94 27.87 10.69
C ILE A 86 -28.23 28.51 10.17
N GLU A 87 -29.37 27.82 10.27
CA GLU A 87 -30.66 28.36 9.84
C GLU A 87 -30.99 29.66 10.57
N ARG A 88 -30.84 29.68 11.90
CA ARG A 88 -31.05 30.88 12.73
C ARG A 88 -30.08 31.99 12.38
N LEU A 89 -28.79 31.68 12.22
CA LEU A 89 -27.77 32.64 11.80
C LEU A 89 -28.15 33.32 10.47
N ILE A 90 -28.63 32.55 9.49
CA ILE A 90 -29.07 33.10 8.20
C ILE A 90 -30.28 34.00 8.38
N ALA A 91 -31.28 33.58 9.17
CA ALA A 91 -32.47 34.38 9.46
C ALA A 91 -32.12 35.70 10.18
N ASP A 92 -31.20 35.66 11.13
CA ASP A 92 -30.70 36.82 11.86
C ASP A 92 -29.96 37.78 10.91
N LEU A 93 -29.14 37.26 9.99
CA LEU A 93 -28.44 38.06 8.98
C LEU A 93 -29.41 38.72 7.99
N PHE A 94 -30.47 38.01 7.56
CA PHE A 94 -31.52 38.60 6.71
C PHE A 94 -32.26 39.73 7.42
N SER A 95 -32.52 39.56 8.72
CA SER A 95 -33.18 40.57 9.55
C SER A 95 -32.31 41.82 9.75
N ALA A 96 -30.98 41.65 9.81
CA ALA A 96 -30.03 42.74 9.91
C ALA A 96 -29.88 43.50 8.58
N ALA A 97 -29.63 42.78 7.47
CA ALA A 97 -29.60 43.34 6.13
C ALA A 97 -29.79 42.25 5.06
N PRO A 98 -30.64 42.46 4.03
CA PRO A 98 -30.92 41.43 3.03
C PRO A 98 -29.68 40.88 2.30
N TRP A 99 -28.68 41.71 2.03
CA TRP A 99 -27.47 41.31 1.33
C TRP A 99 -26.58 40.35 2.15
N LEU A 100 -26.59 40.46 3.49
CA LEU A 100 -25.85 39.56 4.37
C LEU A 100 -26.45 38.15 4.36
N GLY A 101 -27.77 38.05 4.36
CA GLY A 101 -28.48 36.77 4.25
C GLY A 101 -28.18 36.07 2.92
N ILE A 102 -28.18 36.81 1.80
CA ILE A 102 -27.79 36.27 0.50
C ILE A 102 -26.33 35.78 0.52
N LEU A 103 -25.40 36.56 1.07
CA LEU A 103 -24.01 36.15 1.21
C LEU A 103 -23.88 34.86 2.03
N ALA A 104 -24.58 34.75 3.16
CA ALA A 104 -24.59 33.56 3.99
C ALA A 104 -25.14 32.33 3.26
N LEU A 105 -26.22 32.49 2.48
CA LEU A 105 -26.77 31.41 1.65
C LEU A 105 -25.77 30.93 0.59
N VAL A 106 -25.09 31.85 -0.10
CA VAL A 106 -24.06 31.51 -1.09
C VAL A 106 -22.92 30.73 -0.44
N LEU A 107 -22.42 31.20 0.71
CA LEU A 107 -21.36 30.51 1.46
C LEU A 107 -21.81 29.13 1.93
N LEU A 108 -23.04 28.98 2.43
CA LEU A 108 -23.60 27.68 2.80
C LEU A 108 -23.67 26.73 1.59
N ALA A 109 -24.13 27.21 0.43
CA ALA A 109 -24.19 26.40 -0.78
C ALA A 109 -22.80 25.92 -1.22
N VAL A 110 -21.79 26.79 -1.20
CA VAL A 110 -20.40 26.44 -1.49
C VAL A 110 -19.87 25.41 -0.49
N ALA A 111 -20.13 25.59 0.81
CA ALA A 111 -19.71 24.66 1.84
C ALA A 111 -20.34 23.27 1.64
N VAL A 112 -21.63 23.19 1.29
CA VAL A 112 -22.31 21.92 1.00
C VAL A 112 -21.71 21.22 -0.23
N VAL A 113 -21.44 21.95 -1.31
CA VAL A 113 -20.80 21.38 -2.52
C VAL A 113 -19.40 20.87 -2.21
N ALA A 114 -18.60 21.64 -1.47
CA ALA A 114 -17.26 21.24 -1.06
C ALA A 114 -17.29 19.99 -0.17
N LEU A 115 -18.20 19.94 0.82
CA LEU A 115 -18.40 18.78 1.68
C LEU A 115 -18.78 17.54 0.85
N ALA A 116 -19.72 17.69 -0.09
CA ALA A 116 -20.13 16.61 -0.97
C ALA A 116 -18.96 16.08 -1.83
N ALA A 117 -18.13 16.98 -2.36
CA ALA A 117 -16.94 16.59 -3.13
C ALA A 117 -15.92 15.82 -2.29
N ILE A 118 -15.68 16.23 -1.04
CA ILE A 118 -14.78 15.51 -0.11
C ILE A 118 -15.35 14.13 0.20
N VAL A 119 -16.62 14.04 0.61
CA VAL A 119 -17.27 12.76 0.94
C VAL A 119 -17.25 11.82 -0.27
N TRP A 120 -17.56 12.32 -1.46
CA TRP A 120 -17.51 11.54 -2.70
C TRP A 120 -16.12 10.97 -2.96
N ARG A 121 -15.07 11.78 -2.77
CA ARG A 121 -13.68 11.35 -2.93
C ARG A 121 -13.33 10.21 -1.98
N GLU A 122 -13.72 10.31 -0.71
CA GLU A 122 -13.45 9.27 0.28
C GLU A 122 -14.24 7.99 0.01
N VAL A 123 -15.53 8.10 -0.37
CA VAL A 123 -16.34 6.94 -0.75
C VAL A 123 -15.75 6.26 -1.99
N ALA A 124 -15.31 7.02 -3.00
CA ALA A 124 -14.62 6.47 -4.17
C ALA A 124 -13.31 5.77 -3.77
N GLY A 125 -12.57 6.32 -2.80
CA GLY A 125 -11.38 5.69 -2.23
C GLY A 125 -11.69 4.33 -1.58
N VAL A 126 -12.69 4.29 -0.69
CA VAL A 126 -13.10 3.05 0.00
C VAL A 126 -13.62 1.99 -0.98
N LEU A 127 -14.38 2.39 -2.01
CA LEU A 127 -14.83 1.46 -3.05
C LEU A 127 -13.65 0.90 -3.85
N ARG A 128 -12.64 1.72 -4.12
CA ARG A 128 -11.41 1.30 -4.80
C ARG A 128 -10.62 0.30 -3.95
N GLU A 129 -10.51 0.52 -2.64
CA GLU A 129 -9.86 -0.43 -1.71
C GLU A 129 -10.56 -1.79 -1.72
N ARG A 130 -11.90 -1.80 -1.60
CA ARG A 130 -12.69 -3.05 -1.65
C ARG A 130 -12.50 -3.81 -2.96
N ARG A 131 -12.41 -3.08 -4.08
CA ARG A 131 -12.17 -3.69 -5.39
C ARG A 131 -10.78 -4.31 -5.50
N ILE A 132 -9.76 -3.66 -4.92
CA ILE A 132 -8.39 -4.20 -4.88
C ILE A 132 -8.35 -5.47 -4.02
N GLU A 133 -9.02 -5.48 -2.86
CA GLU A 133 -9.05 -6.68 -2.01
C GLU A 133 -9.77 -7.85 -2.69
N ALA A 134 -10.91 -7.60 -3.33
CA ALA A 134 -11.60 -8.64 -4.11
C ALA A 134 -10.71 -9.22 -5.22
N LEU A 135 -9.96 -8.36 -5.92
CA LEU A 135 -9.04 -8.79 -6.97
C LEU A 135 -7.86 -9.61 -6.42
N ARG A 136 -7.38 -9.27 -5.22
CA ARG A 136 -6.36 -10.04 -4.50
C ARG A 136 -6.87 -11.41 -4.09
N GLU A 137 -8.08 -11.50 -3.55
CA GLU A 137 -8.72 -12.78 -3.22
C GLU A 137 -8.90 -13.65 -4.47
N GLU A 138 -9.42 -13.09 -5.57
CA GLU A 138 -9.57 -13.79 -6.86
C GLU A 138 -8.22 -14.29 -7.41
N ALA A 139 -7.15 -13.50 -7.29
CA ALA A 139 -5.81 -13.91 -7.72
C ALA A 139 -5.27 -15.08 -6.91
N LEU A 140 -5.42 -15.05 -5.58
CA LEU A 140 -5.01 -16.12 -4.68
C LEU A 140 -5.82 -17.40 -4.94
N ASP A 141 -7.11 -17.28 -5.24
CA ASP A 141 -7.97 -18.41 -5.62
C ASP A 141 -7.54 -19.02 -6.94
N ALA A 142 -7.22 -18.19 -7.94
CA ALA A 142 -6.72 -18.66 -9.23
C ALA A 142 -5.39 -19.42 -9.10
N LEU A 143 -4.47 -18.93 -8.26
CA LEU A 143 -3.20 -19.61 -7.97
C LEU A 143 -3.40 -20.95 -7.26
N ARG A 144 -4.28 -20.98 -6.25
CA ARG A 144 -4.58 -22.22 -5.50
C ARG A 144 -5.27 -23.28 -6.36
N SER A 145 -6.16 -22.86 -7.26
CA SER A 145 -6.93 -23.76 -8.13
C SER A 145 -6.25 -24.06 -9.46
N ARG A 146 -5.17 -23.34 -9.80
CA ARG A 146 -4.50 -23.36 -11.12
C ARG A 146 -5.48 -23.14 -12.28
N ASP A 147 -6.44 -22.24 -12.09
CA ASP A 147 -7.43 -21.89 -13.11
C ASP A 147 -6.91 -20.78 -14.03
N HIS A 148 -6.55 -21.16 -15.26
CA HIS A 148 -6.09 -20.24 -16.30
C HIS A 148 -7.13 -19.17 -16.69
N SER A 149 -8.42 -19.53 -16.67
CA SER A 149 -9.50 -18.62 -17.06
C SER A 149 -9.72 -17.54 -16.00
N ALA A 150 -9.66 -17.93 -14.72
CA ALA A 150 -9.69 -17.02 -13.58
C ALA A 150 -8.47 -16.09 -13.60
N ALA A 151 -7.27 -16.62 -13.83
CA ALA A 151 -6.05 -15.82 -13.94
C ALA A 151 -6.13 -14.78 -15.08
N LYS A 152 -6.66 -15.15 -16.25
CA LYS A 152 -6.90 -14.22 -17.36
C LYS A 152 -7.92 -13.14 -16.98
N ALA A 153 -8.97 -13.49 -16.24
CA ALA A 153 -9.96 -12.53 -15.76
C ALA A 153 -9.33 -11.53 -14.78
N VAL A 154 -8.52 -11.97 -13.82
CA VAL A 154 -7.80 -11.13 -12.85
C VAL A 154 -6.90 -10.13 -13.58
N VAL A 155 -6.08 -10.58 -14.54
CA VAL A 155 -5.20 -9.69 -15.31
C VAL A 155 -5.99 -8.63 -16.10
N ARG A 156 -7.12 -9.00 -16.70
CA ARG A 156 -8.00 -8.05 -17.41
C ARG A 156 -8.62 -7.03 -16.45
N GLN A 157 -9.07 -7.47 -15.28
CA GLN A 157 -9.62 -6.59 -14.26
C GLN A 157 -8.56 -5.64 -13.71
N LEU A 158 -7.35 -6.13 -13.47
CA LEU A 158 -6.20 -5.32 -13.03
C LEU A 158 -5.84 -4.25 -14.06
N SER A 159 -5.74 -4.64 -15.34
CA SER A 159 -5.54 -3.69 -16.43
C SER A 159 -6.65 -2.63 -16.44
N GLY A 160 -7.92 -3.06 -16.36
CA GLY A 160 -9.09 -2.19 -16.30
C GLY A 160 -9.08 -1.18 -15.15
N LEU A 161 -8.62 -1.58 -13.96
CA LEU A 161 -8.48 -0.70 -12.79
C LEU A 161 -7.57 0.51 -13.07
N TYR A 162 -6.56 0.33 -13.93
CA TYR A 162 -5.60 1.36 -14.30
C TYR A 162 -5.87 1.99 -15.68
N ALA A 163 -7.06 1.79 -16.27
CA ALA A 163 -7.40 2.30 -17.60
C ALA A 163 -7.36 3.82 -17.71
N GLU A 164 -7.80 4.52 -16.67
CA GLU A 164 -7.90 5.97 -16.66
C GLU A 164 -6.54 6.66 -16.48
N ARG A 165 -5.46 5.90 -16.25
CA ARG A 165 -4.13 6.44 -16.00
C ARG A 165 -3.29 6.39 -17.29
N PRO A 166 -3.07 7.52 -17.99
CA PRO A 166 -2.39 7.53 -19.29
C PRO A 166 -0.96 6.99 -19.22
N ALA A 167 -0.29 7.22 -18.09
CA ALA A 167 1.06 6.71 -17.80
C ALA A 167 1.16 5.17 -17.85
N MET A 168 0.04 4.45 -17.70
CA MET A 168 -0.01 2.98 -17.70
C MET A 168 -0.34 2.37 -19.07
N SER A 169 -0.56 3.21 -20.09
CA SER A 169 -0.96 2.77 -21.44
C SER A 169 0.07 1.83 -22.09
N ALA A 170 1.36 2.14 -21.97
CA ALA A 170 2.45 1.34 -22.54
C ALA A 170 2.57 -0.04 -21.86
N ALA A 171 2.54 -0.09 -20.53
CA ALA A 171 2.58 -1.34 -19.77
C ALA A 171 1.37 -2.23 -20.09
N ARG A 172 0.16 -1.64 -20.19
CA ARG A 172 -1.05 -2.35 -20.60
C ARG A 172 -0.95 -2.92 -22.02
N ALA A 173 -0.40 -2.15 -22.97
CA ALA A 173 -0.24 -2.61 -24.35
C ALA A 173 0.71 -3.82 -24.45
N ARG A 174 1.81 -3.82 -23.68
CA ARG A 174 2.72 -4.97 -23.57
C ARG A 174 2.02 -6.19 -22.98
N LEU A 175 1.24 -5.98 -21.93
CA LEU A 175 0.50 -7.06 -21.30
C LEU A 175 -0.53 -7.70 -22.24
N THR A 176 -1.23 -6.89 -23.04
CA THR A 176 -2.14 -7.39 -24.08
C THR A 176 -1.41 -8.19 -25.17
N ALA A 177 -0.18 -7.78 -25.55
CA ALA A 177 0.61 -8.52 -26.53
C ALA A 177 1.09 -9.89 -26.02
N LEU A 178 1.29 -10.02 -24.69
CA LEU A 178 1.73 -11.26 -24.03
C LEU A 178 0.56 -12.15 -23.60
N ASP A 179 -0.67 -11.66 -23.63
CA ASP A 179 -1.85 -12.30 -23.02
C ASP A 179 -2.13 -13.71 -23.56
N ASP A 180 -1.89 -13.97 -24.84
CA ASP A 180 -2.11 -15.29 -25.45
C ASP A 180 -0.84 -16.17 -25.49
N GLN A 181 0.32 -15.65 -25.09
CA GLN A 181 1.61 -16.36 -25.10
C GLN A 181 1.92 -17.06 -23.77
N ILE A 182 1.33 -16.59 -22.67
CA ILE A 182 1.61 -17.10 -21.33
C ILE A 182 0.58 -18.18 -20.96
N LEU A 183 1.04 -19.43 -20.86
CA LEU A 183 0.18 -20.55 -20.48
C LEU A 183 0.10 -20.73 -18.97
N ASP A 184 1.20 -20.52 -18.23
CA ASP A 184 1.22 -20.79 -16.79
C ASP A 184 0.49 -19.71 -15.96
N VAL A 185 -0.17 -20.13 -14.88
CA VAL A 185 -0.98 -19.21 -14.04
C VAL A 185 -0.07 -18.27 -13.26
N GLU A 186 0.99 -18.82 -12.66
CA GLU A 186 2.00 -18.12 -11.88
C GLU A 186 2.72 -17.07 -12.73
N ASP A 187 3.20 -17.46 -13.91
CA ASP A 187 3.86 -16.54 -14.85
C ASP A 187 2.91 -15.42 -15.31
N ARG A 188 1.64 -15.74 -15.57
CA ARG A 188 0.65 -14.77 -16.04
C ARG A 188 0.40 -13.68 -15.00
N ILE A 189 0.23 -14.05 -13.74
CA ILE A 189 0.00 -13.10 -12.64
C ILE A 189 1.29 -12.33 -12.33
N GLY A 190 2.44 -13.02 -12.27
CA GLY A 190 3.73 -12.39 -11.96
C GLY A 190 4.19 -11.37 -13.00
N ILE A 191 4.01 -11.65 -14.30
CA ILE A 191 4.34 -10.70 -15.37
C ILE A 191 3.41 -9.47 -15.31
N ALA A 192 2.12 -9.68 -15.02
CA ALA A 192 1.17 -8.57 -14.88
C ALA A 192 1.51 -7.65 -13.70
N GLU A 193 1.90 -8.22 -12.57
CA GLU A 193 2.38 -7.48 -11.41
C GLU A 193 3.63 -6.67 -11.74
N ALA A 194 4.65 -7.32 -12.32
CA ALA A 194 5.93 -6.68 -12.63
C ALA A 194 5.77 -5.51 -13.61
N GLU A 195 5.00 -5.68 -14.69
CA GLU A 195 4.81 -4.62 -15.68
C GLU A 195 3.92 -3.48 -15.18
N LEU A 196 2.84 -3.78 -14.44
CA LEU A 196 1.90 -2.74 -14.01
C LEU A 196 2.33 -2.04 -12.71
N LEU A 197 2.81 -2.78 -11.70
CA LEU A 197 3.04 -2.23 -10.37
C LEU A 197 4.45 -1.63 -10.19
N ALA A 198 5.46 -2.05 -10.96
CA ALA A 198 6.84 -1.57 -10.76
C ALA A 198 7.01 -0.05 -10.87
N SER A 199 6.21 0.63 -11.70
CA SER A 199 6.23 2.10 -11.79
C SER A 199 5.56 2.76 -10.58
N LEU A 200 4.49 2.14 -10.07
CA LEU A 200 3.73 2.62 -8.92
C LEU A 200 4.55 2.48 -7.64
N ASP A 201 5.22 1.35 -7.45
CA ASP A 201 6.07 1.09 -6.30
C ASP A 201 7.23 2.08 -6.21
N ARG A 202 7.85 2.41 -7.35
CA ARG A 202 8.89 3.45 -7.40
C ARG A 202 8.34 4.82 -7.00
N SER A 203 7.16 5.18 -7.48
CA SER A 203 6.53 6.46 -7.11
C SER A 203 6.14 6.51 -5.63
N ALA A 204 5.66 5.41 -5.07
CA ALA A 204 5.30 5.31 -3.66
C ALA A 204 6.55 5.43 -2.78
N LYS A 205 7.64 4.72 -3.12
CA LYS A 205 8.93 4.83 -2.42
C LYS A 205 9.47 6.26 -2.44
N ALA A 206 9.36 6.94 -3.59
CA ALA A 206 9.78 8.34 -3.70
C ALA A 206 8.94 9.28 -2.80
N ALA A 207 7.62 9.12 -2.78
CA ALA A 207 6.72 9.92 -1.96
C ALA A 207 6.98 9.72 -0.44
N VAL A 208 7.27 8.50 -0.01
CA VAL A 208 7.64 8.21 1.40
C VAL A 208 8.98 8.86 1.75
N ALA A 209 9.97 8.77 0.85
CA ALA A 209 11.27 9.40 1.05
C ALA A 209 11.17 10.94 1.13
N GLU A 210 10.27 11.55 0.36
CA GLU A 210 9.98 12.99 0.43
C GLU A 210 9.28 13.38 1.74
N ALA A 211 8.31 12.59 2.20
CA ALA A 211 7.59 12.84 3.46
C ALA A 211 8.44 12.64 4.72
N ALA A 212 9.53 11.87 4.62
CA ALA A 212 10.47 11.62 5.72
C ALA A 212 11.57 12.70 5.84
N LYS A 213 11.57 13.70 4.94
CA LYS A 213 12.51 14.83 4.95
C LYS A 213 11.92 16.02 5.72
#